data_AF-A0A8B9DBU6-F1
#
_entry.id   AF-A0A8B9DBU6-F1
#
_cell.length_a   1.000
_cell.length_b   1.000
_cell.length_c   1.000
_cell.angle_alpha   90.00
_cell.angle_beta   90.00
_cell.angle_gamma   90.00
#
_symmetry.space_group_name_H-M   'P 1'
#
loop_
_entity.id
_entity.type
_entity.pdbx_description
1 polymer ?
#
loop_
_entity_poly.entity_id
_entity_poly.type
_entity_poly.pdbx_seq_one_letter_code
_entity_poly.pdbx_strand_id
1 'polypeptide(L)'
;LWYLCFCRCCNTCDDVREAYRRRGWAFKNPDTIEQCKREGFSQKMQEQKNEGCQVYGFLEVNKVAGNFHFAPGKSFQQSHVHGKLLAFLFQINMTHYIKHLSFGRDYPGIVNPLDGTDVTAQQASMMFQYFVKVVPTVYMKVDGEVVRTNQFSVTRHEKIANGLIGDQGLPGVFVLYELSPMMVKLTEKHR
;
A
#
# COMPACT_ATOMS: atom_id res chain seq x y z
N LEU A 1 -13.92 23.43 20.58
CA LEU A 1 -12.53 22.96 20.80
C LEU A 1 -12.25 22.55 22.24
N TRP A 2 -12.67 23.32 23.26
CA TRP A 2 -12.48 22.98 24.68
C TRP A 2 -13.00 21.59 25.12
N TYR A 3 -14.07 21.08 24.50
CA TYR A 3 -14.61 19.75 24.82
C TYR A 3 -13.95 18.58 24.08
N LEU A 4 -13.07 18.84 23.12
CA LEU A 4 -12.51 17.80 22.24
C LEU A 4 -11.38 17.01 22.90
N CYS A 5 -10.58 17.70 23.72
CA CYS A 5 -9.34 17.20 24.31
C CYS A 5 -9.49 17.10 25.84
N PHE A 6 -10.46 16.30 26.29
CA PHE A 6 -10.99 16.33 27.67
C PHE A 6 -10.01 15.85 28.77
N CYS A 7 -8.92 15.14 28.40
CA CYS A 7 -7.92 14.65 29.37
C CYS A 7 -6.48 15.10 29.08
N ARG A 8 -6.22 15.80 27.97
CA ARG A 8 -4.90 16.31 27.57
C ARG A 8 -5.09 17.54 26.68
N CYS A 9 -4.21 18.54 26.77
CA CYS A 9 -4.22 19.66 25.85
C CYS A 9 -3.89 19.20 24.42
N CYS A 10 -4.68 19.64 23.43
CA CYS A 10 -4.39 19.46 22.01
C CYS A 10 -3.49 20.62 21.54
N ASN A 11 -2.17 20.46 21.65
CA ASN A 11 -1.23 21.54 21.34
C ASN A 11 -0.89 21.60 19.86
N THR A 12 -0.95 20.48 19.15
CA THR A 12 -0.60 20.38 17.72
C THR A 12 -1.81 20.06 16.84
N CYS A 13 -1.71 20.33 15.53
CA CYS A 13 -2.73 19.91 14.57
C CYS A 13 -2.96 18.39 14.61
N ASP A 14 -1.88 17.63 14.80
CA ASP A 14 -1.94 16.17 14.93
C ASP A 14 -2.67 15.71 16.18
N ASP A 15 -2.51 16.39 17.32
CA ASP A 15 -3.27 16.08 18.55
C ASP A 15 -4.78 16.27 18.33
N VAL A 16 -5.17 17.35 17.64
CA VAL A 16 -6.57 17.61 17.31
C VAL A 16 -7.11 16.54 16.37
N ARG A 17 -6.37 16.19 15.31
CA ARG A 17 -6.76 15.13 14.36
C ARG A 17 -6.93 13.78 15.04
N GLU A 18 -6.04 13.45 15.97
CA GLU A 18 -6.11 12.25 16.79
C GLU A 18 -7.35 12.25 17.69
N ALA A 19 -7.65 13.37 18.35
CA ALA A 19 -8.82 13.53 19.20
C ALA A 19 -10.14 13.40 18.41
N TYR A 20 -10.24 14.01 17.22
CA TYR A 20 -11.39 13.82 16.31
C TYR A 20 -11.55 12.34 15.94
N ARG A 21 -10.45 11.65 15.59
CA ARG A 21 -10.48 10.24 15.19
C ARG A 21 -10.93 9.32 16.31
N ARG A 22 -10.42 9.51 17.54
CA ARG A 22 -10.82 8.72 18.72
C ARG A 22 -12.32 8.83 19.04
N ARG A 23 -12.94 9.95 18.67
CA ARG A 23 -14.39 10.15 18.82
C ARG A 23 -15.21 9.74 17.58
N GLY A 24 -14.55 9.25 16.53
CA GLY A 24 -15.19 8.92 15.25
C GLY A 24 -15.73 10.14 14.49
N TRP A 25 -15.26 11.35 14.83
CA TRP A 25 -15.74 12.59 14.21
C TRP A 25 -15.03 12.88 12.89
N ALA A 26 -15.78 13.45 11.95
CA ALA A 26 -15.24 13.88 10.68
C ALA A 26 -14.38 15.15 10.83
N PHE A 27 -13.08 15.02 10.57
CA PHE A 27 -12.15 16.13 10.34
C PHE A 27 -12.36 16.72 8.93
N LYS A 28 -13.22 17.74 8.80
CA LYS A 28 -13.66 18.24 7.48
C LYS A 28 -12.82 19.40 6.92
N ASN A 29 -12.47 20.38 7.76
CA ASN A 29 -11.73 21.55 7.32
C ASN A 29 -10.57 21.85 8.29
N PRO A 30 -9.30 21.70 7.86
CA PRO A 30 -8.16 22.06 8.69
C PRO A 30 -8.07 23.57 8.99
N ASP A 31 -8.59 24.43 8.12
CA ASP A 31 -8.47 25.89 8.27
C ASP A 31 -9.34 26.47 9.40
N THR A 32 -10.34 25.71 9.87
CA THR A 32 -11.18 26.09 11.01
C THR A 32 -10.56 25.73 12.35
N ILE A 33 -9.43 25.02 12.35
CA ILE A 33 -8.73 24.56 13.55
C ILE A 33 -7.47 25.39 13.70
N GLU A 34 -7.40 26.14 14.81
CA GLU A 34 -6.33 27.08 15.10
C GLU A 34 -4.93 26.44 15.01
N GLN A 35 -4.78 25.23 15.58
CA GLN A 35 -3.52 24.49 15.55
C GLN A 35 -3.08 24.16 14.11
N CYS A 36 -4.02 23.73 13.26
CA CYS A 36 -3.73 23.36 11.87
C CYS A 36 -3.46 24.58 10.98
N LYS A 37 -4.17 25.68 11.22
CA LYS A 37 -3.91 26.96 10.56
C LYS A 37 -2.54 27.52 10.94
N ARG A 38 -2.20 27.51 12.23
CA ARG A 38 -0.90 27.98 12.76
C ARG A 38 0.26 27.17 12.20
N GLU A 39 0.08 25.87 12.01
CA GLU A 39 1.11 24.97 11.49
C GLU A 39 1.18 24.91 9.95
N GLY A 40 0.30 25.66 9.26
CA GLY A 40 0.26 25.72 7.80
C GLY A 40 -0.15 24.40 7.14
N PHE A 41 -1.00 23.60 7.78
CA PHE A 41 -1.32 22.25 7.31
C PHE A 41 -1.86 22.22 5.88
N SER A 42 -2.77 23.15 5.54
CA SER A 42 -3.36 23.24 4.19
C SER A 42 -2.34 23.62 3.12
N GLN A 43 -1.38 24.49 3.44
CA GLN A 43 -0.29 24.87 2.53
C GLN A 43 0.64 23.69 2.27
N LYS A 44 1.08 23.00 3.34
CA LYS A 44 1.91 21.78 3.22
C LYS A 44 1.22 20.72 2.36
N MET A 45 -0.08 20.50 2.56
CA MET A 45 -0.85 19.56 1.74
C MET A 45 -0.92 19.97 0.26
N GLN A 46 -0.96 21.27 -0.05
CA GLN A 46 -0.94 21.75 -1.43
C GLN A 46 0.44 21.63 -2.07
N GLU A 47 1.51 21.91 -1.32
CA GLU A 47 2.90 21.73 -1.77
C GLU A 47 3.19 20.27 -2.11
N GLN A 48 2.73 19.35 -1.25
CA GLN A 48 2.90 17.91 -1.45
C GLN A 48 1.96 17.30 -2.51
N LYS A 49 1.02 18.07 -3.07
CA LYS A 49 0.03 17.56 -4.04
C LYS A 49 0.68 16.99 -5.31
N ASN A 50 1.83 17.54 -5.70
CA ASN A 50 2.57 17.14 -6.90
C ASN A 50 3.79 16.25 -6.59
N GLU A 51 3.96 15.85 -5.33
CA GLU A 51 5.05 14.97 -4.92
C GLU A 51 4.68 13.51 -5.20
N GLY A 52 5.69 12.71 -5.52
CA GLY A 52 5.61 11.25 -5.59
C GLY A 52 6.41 10.61 -4.46
N CYS A 53 6.10 9.37 -4.13
CA CYS A 53 6.87 8.58 -3.17
C CYS A 53 7.64 7.47 -3.88
N GLN A 54 8.94 7.37 -3.63
CA GLN A 54 9.74 6.21 -4.04
C GLN A 54 9.88 5.25 -2.85
N VAL A 55 9.27 4.07 -2.97
CA VAL A 55 9.38 3.01 -1.96
C VAL A 55 10.29 1.91 -2.49
N TYR A 56 11.29 1.52 -1.70
CA TYR A 56 12.20 0.42 -2.00
C TYR A 56 12.64 -0.27 -0.71
N GLY A 57 12.89 -1.57 -0.78
CA GLY A 57 13.33 -2.35 0.38
C GLY A 57 12.88 -3.80 0.29
N PHE A 58 13.01 -4.50 1.41
CA PHE A 58 12.60 -5.89 1.56
C PHE A 58 11.62 -6.00 2.73
N LEU A 59 10.62 -6.86 2.57
CA LEU A 59 9.65 -7.16 3.62
C LEU A 59 9.74 -8.65 3.97
N GLU A 60 10.09 -8.94 5.22
CA GLU A 60 10.02 -10.30 5.75
C GLU A 60 8.59 -10.61 6.15
N VAL A 61 8.02 -11.66 5.55
CA VAL A 61 6.64 -12.09 5.79
C VAL A 61 6.59 -13.56 6.14
N ASN A 62 5.56 -13.94 6.89
CA ASN A 62 5.24 -15.35 7.10
C ASN A 62 4.85 -16.00 5.76
N LYS A 63 5.22 -17.28 5.59
CA LYS A 63 4.87 -18.09 4.40
C LYS A 63 3.43 -18.59 4.45
N VAL A 64 2.49 -17.66 4.59
CA VAL A 64 1.03 -17.87 4.59
C VAL A 64 0.39 -16.84 3.67
N ALA A 65 -0.87 -17.03 3.32
CA ALA A 65 -1.61 -16.01 2.58
C ALA A 65 -1.65 -14.69 3.37
N GLY A 66 -1.43 -13.58 2.67
CA GLY A 66 -1.33 -12.26 3.29
C GLY A 66 -1.62 -11.13 2.32
N ASN A 67 -1.59 -9.92 2.85
CA ASN A 67 -1.71 -8.72 2.06
C ASN A 67 -0.76 -7.64 2.59
N PHE A 68 -0.13 -6.92 1.67
CA PHE A 68 0.48 -5.63 1.95
C PHE A 68 -0.11 -4.61 1.00
N HIS A 69 -0.13 -3.35 1.42
CA HIS A 69 -0.79 -2.31 0.65
C HIS A 69 -0.18 -0.95 0.90
N PHE A 70 -0.28 -0.10 -0.12
CA PHE A 70 0.07 1.31 -0.08
C PHE A 70 -1.23 2.10 -0.17
N ALA A 71 -1.59 2.77 0.91
CA ALA A 71 -2.78 3.59 0.96
C ALA A 71 -2.47 4.89 1.72
N PRO A 72 -3.13 6.00 1.38
CA PRO A 72 -2.91 7.26 2.03
C PRO A 72 -3.48 7.28 3.46
N GLY A 73 -2.65 7.64 4.43
CA GLY A 73 -3.03 7.77 5.84
C GLY A 73 -1.93 7.29 6.79
N LYS A 74 -2.07 7.57 8.09
CA LYS A 74 -1.20 6.97 9.11
C LYS A 74 -1.62 5.51 9.32
N SER A 75 -0.69 4.57 9.12
CA SER A 75 -0.87 3.15 9.46
C SER A 75 -0.94 3.00 10.98
N PHE A 76 -2.00 2.39 11.50
CA PHE A 76 -2.14 2.10 12.94
C PHE A 76 -2.56 0.64 13.15
N GLN A 77 -1.92 -0.02 14.12
CA GLN A 77 -2.03 -1.45 14.41
C GLN A 77 -3.40 -1.92 14.96
N GLN A 78 -4.35 -1.02 15.26
CA GLN A 78 -5.56 -1.41 16.00
C GLN A 78 -6.70 -2.01 15.15
N SER A 79 -6.62 -1.95 13.84
CA SER A 79 -7.48 -2.69 12.94
C SER A 79 -6.98 -2.48 11.52
N HIS A 80 -7.09 -3.47 10.64
CA HIS A 80 -6.79 -3.35 9.20
C HIS A 80 -7.68 -2.33 8.44
N VAL A 81 -8.32 -1.40 9.16
CA VAL A 81 -9.20 -0.37 8.68
C VAL A 81 -8.44 0.94 8.74
N HIS A 82 -7.86 1.35 7.61
CA HIS A 82 -7.35 2.71 7.47
C HIS A 82 -8.45 3.70 7.87
N GLY A 83 -8.05 4.80 8.51
CA GLY A 83 -8.96 5.89 8.77
C GLY A 83 -9.56 6.36 7.45
N LYS A 84 -10.78 5.86 7.14
CA LYS A 84 -11.53 6.09 5.89
C LYS A 84 -11.50 7.55 5.46
N LEU A 85 -11.41 8.47 6.40
CA LEU A 85 -11.65 9.88 6.21
C LEU A 85 -10.56 10.66 5.46
N LEU A 86 -9.27 10.31 5.58
CA LEU A 86 -8.20 11.13 4.97
C LEU A 86 -8.09 10.92 3.46
N ALA A 87 -8.36 9.71 2.98
CA ALA A 87 -8.23 9.39 1.57
C ALA A 87 -9.30 10.07 0.69
N PHE A 88 -10.53 10.22 1.21
CA PHE A 88 -11.66 10.81 0.46
C PHE A 88 -11.59 12.33 0.36
N LEU A 89 -10.94 13.01 1.30
CA LEU A 89 -10.90 14.48 1.33
C LEU A 89 -9.94 15.08 0.29
N PHE A 90 -8.99 14.31 -0.22
CA PHE A 90 -7.84 14.87 -0.97
C PHE A 90 -7.67 14.35 -2.41
N GLN A 91 -8.66 13.66 -2.99
CA GLN A 91 -8.63 13.23 -4.40
C GLN A 91 -7.24 12.71 -4.84
N ILE A 92 -6.76 11.68 -4.13
CA ILE A 92 -5.36 11.27 -4.22
C ILE A 92 -5.13 10.51 -5.52
N ASN A 93 -4.05 10.87 -6.22
CA ASN A 93 -3.62 10.19 -7.43
C ASN A 93 -2.87 8.91 -7.06
N MET A 94 -3.38 7.77 -7.53
CA MET A 94 -2.81 6.44 -7.27
C MET A 94 -2.03 5.89 -8.48
N THR A 95 -1.62 6.76 -9.40
CA THR A 95 -0.69 6.42 -10.49
C THR A 95 0.62 5.91 -9.89
N HIS A 96 1.12 4.79 -10.39
CA HIS A 96 2.32 4.17 -9.86
C HIS A 96 3.09 3.40 -10.93
N TYR A 97 4.40 3.32 -10.71
CA TYR A 97 5.32 2.55 -11.53
C TYR A 97 5.99 1.48 -10.65
N ILE A 98 5.75 0.21 -10.98
CA ILE A 98 6.36 -0.92 -10.30
C ILE A 98 7.69 -1.19 -10.99
N LYS A 99 8.78 -0.67 -10.41
CA LYS A 99 10.12 -0.89 -10.93
C LYS A 99 10.52 -2.37 -10.84
N HIS A 100 10.35 -2.97 -9.67
CA HIS A 100 10.68 -4.37 -9.43
C HIS A 100 9.88 -4.92 -8.25
N LEU A 101 9.34 -6.13 -8.39
CA LEU A 101 8.72 -6.88 -7.29
C LEU A 101 9.03 -8.37 -7.45
N SER A 102 9.69 -8.94 -6.45
CA SER A 102 10.08 -10.36 -6.42
C SER A 102 9.75 -11.01 -5.08
N PHE A 103 9.66 -12.34 -5.07
CA PHE A 103 9.43 -13.14 -3.87
C PHE A 103 10.62 -14.08 -3.64
N GLY A 104 11.61 -13.64 -2.86
CA GLY A 104 12.81 -14.41 -2.55
C GLY A 104 14.01 -13.94 -3.36
N ARG A 105 14.88 -14.87 -3.77
CA ARG A 105 16.13 -14.57 -4.47
C ARG A 105 15.99 -14.80 -5.97
N ASP A 106 16.51 -13.91 -6.79
CA ASP A 106 16.50 -14.10 -8.23
C ASP A 106 17.44 -15.25 -8.65
N TYR A 107 17.11 -15.87 -9.79
CA TYR A 107 17.93 -16.86 -10.47
C TYR A 107 17.98 -16.55 -11.98
N PRO A 108 18.99 -17.02 -12.72
CA PRO A 108 19.11 -16.74 -14.14
C PRO A 108 17.86 -17.15 -14.93
N GLY A 109 17.27 -16.19 -15.65
CA GLY A 109 16.07 -16.41 -16.47
C GLY A 109 14.74 -16.30 -15.72
N ILE A 110 14.73 -15.91 -14.43
CA ILE A 110 13.48 -15.53 -13.77
C ILE A 110 12.88 -14.28 -14.45
N VAL A 111 11.57 -14.29 -14.64
CA VAL A 111 10.80 -13.14 -15.12
C VAL A 111 9.74 -12.83 -14.09
N ASN A 112 9.83 -11.67 -13.46
CA ASN A 112 8.82 -11.21 -12.51
C ASN A 112 7.72 -10.45 -13.27
N PRO A 113 6.45 -10.91 -13.23
CA PRO A 113 5.39 -10.36 -14.06
C PRO A 113 5.05 -8.87 -13.87
N LEU A 114 5.45 -8.28 -12.74
CA LEU A 114 5.15 -6.87 -12.41
C LEU A 114 6.33 -5.92 -12.64
N ASP A 115 7.51 -6.42 -13.02
CA ASP A 115 8.67 -5.56 -13.25
C ASP A 115 8.43 -4.62 -14.44
N GLY A 116 8.76 -3.34 -14.25
CA GLY A 116 8.57 -2.30 -15.26
C GLY A 116 7.10 -1.94 -15.56
N THR A 117 6.15 -2.31 -14.70
CA THR A 117 4.72 -2.04 -14.95
C THR A 117 4.37 -0.58 -14.62
N ASP A 118 3.92 0.17 -15.62
CA ASP A 118 3.38 1.52 -15.46
C ASP A 118 1.84 1.49 -15.41
N VAL A 119 1.25 2.16 -14.41
CA VAL A 119 -0.20 2.19 -14.18
C VAL A 119 -0.66 3.61 -13.91
N THR A 120 -1.41 4.16 -14.86
CA THR A 120 -2.02 5.49 -14.78
C THR A 120 -3.43 5.42 -14.20
N ALA A 121 -3.66 6.14 -13.10
CA ALA A 121 -4.99 6.30 -12.53
C ALA A 121 -5.83 7.27 -13.38
N GLN A 122 -6.91 6.77 -13.99
CA GLN A 122 -7.82 7.57 -14.80
C GLN A 122 -8.68 8.53 -13.96
N GLN A 123 -8.87 8.21 -12.67
CA GLN A 123 -9.68 8.97 -11.75
C GLN A 123 -8.97 9.06 -10.40
N ALA A 124 -9.28 10.12 -9.64
CA ALA A 124 -8.88 10.20 -8.25
C ALA A 124 -9.54 9.08 -7.44
N SER A 125 -8.85 8.59 -6.40
CA SER A 125 -9.37 7.54 -5.52
C SER A 125 -9.58 6.17 -6.20
N MET A 126 -8.73 5.82 -7.17
CA MET A 126 -8.68 4.46 -7.72
C MET A 126 -8.10 3.47 -6.69
N MET A 127 -8.61 2.25 -6.74
CA MET A 127 -8.13 1.10 -5.99
C MET A 127 -7.57 0.07 -6.97
N PHE A 128 -6.28 -0.25 -6.83
CA PHE A 128 -5.59 -1.26 -7.63
C PHE A 128 -5.31 -2.49 -6.77
N GLN A 129 -5.69 -3.66 -7.26
CA GLN A 129 -5.48 -4.94 -6.59
C GLN A 129 -4.66 -5.87 -7.48
N TYR A 130 -3.56 -6.38 -6.94
CA TYR A 130 -2.71 -7.39 -7.53
C TYR A 130 -2.87 -8.67 -6.74
N PHE A 131 -3.53 -9.66 -7.34
CA PHE A 131 -3.64 -11.00 -6.79
C PHE A 131 -2.45 -11.81 -7.29
N VAL A 132 -1.48 -12.08 -6.42
CA VAL A 132 -0.27 -12.82 -6.78
C VAL A 132 -0.28 -14.22 -6.19
N LYS A 133 -0.08 -15.21 -7.06
CA LYS A 133 0.05 -16.62 -6.71
C LYS A 133 1.53 -16.95 -6.67
N VAL A 134 2.08 -17.09 -5.47
CA VAL A 134 3.51 -17.39 -5.24
C VAL A 134 3.74 -18.89 -5.37
N VAL A 135 4.65 -19.29 -6.25
CA VAL A 135 4.99 -20.69 -6.54
C VAL A 135 6.41 -20.98 -6.04
N PRO A 136 6.56 -21.78 -4.96
CA PRO A 136 7.86 -22.23 -4.49
C PRO A 136 8.66 -22.89 -5.60
N THR A 137 9.89 -22.44 -5.79
CA THR A 137 10.77 -22.88 -6.88
C THR A 137 12.14 -23.30 -6.32
N VAL A 138 12.61 -24.46 -6.76
CA VAL A 138 13.97 -24.93 -6.49
C VAL A 138 14.74 -24.92 -7.79
N TYR A 139 15.76 -24.08 -7.87
CA TYR A 139 16.66 -23.98 -9.01
C TYR A 139 17.99 -24.67 -8.67
N MET A 140 18.35 -25.68 -9.45
CA MET A 140 19.63 -26.39 -9.34
C MET A 140 20.57 -25.90 -10.43
N LYS A 141 21.67 -25.26 -10.04
CA LYS A 141 22.74 -24.83 -10.93
C LYS A 141 23.55 -26.02 -11.44
N VAL A 142 24.30 -25.80 -12.51
CA VAL A 142 25.21 -26.82 -13.07
C VAL A 142 26.31 -27.23 -12.08
N ASP A 143 26.79 -26.29 -11.26
CA ASP A 143 27.80 -26.52 -10.23
C ASP A 143 27.27 -27.29 -9.00
N GLY A 144 25.97 -27.63 -8.99
CA GLY A 144 25.30 -28.32 -7.89
C GLY A 144 24.74 -27.40 -6.81
N GLU A 145 24.90 -26.08 -6.91
CA GLU A 145 24.29 -25.13 -5.97
C GLU A 145 22.76 -25.16 -6.10
N VAL A 146 22.08 -25.22 -4.95
CA VAL A 146 20.62 -25.25 -4.88
C VAL A 146 20.09 -23.91 -4.36
N VAL A 147 19.41 -23.18 -5.23
CA VAL A 147 18.73 -21.93 -4.88
C VAL A 147 17.25 -22.23 -4.60
N ARG A 148 16.84 -21.98 -3.36
CA ARG A 148 15.43 -22.00 -2.95
C ARG A 148 14.86 -20.60 -3.06
N THR A 149 13.84 -20.44 -3.90
CA THR A 149 13.22 -19.14 -4.20
C THR A 149 11.75 -19.33 -4.58
N ASN A 150 11.10 -18.30 -5.11
CA ASN A 150 9.75 -18.37 -5.62
C ASN A 150 9.64 -17.66 -6.98
N GLN A 151 8.74 -18.18 -7.79
CA GLN A 151 8.17 -17.46 -8.93
C GLN A 151 6.77 -16.99 -8.54
N PHE A 152 6.14 -16.15 -9.34
CA PHE A 152 4.72 -15.85 -9.14
C PHE A 152 4.02 -15.55 -10.46
N SER A 153 2.71 -15.71 -10.45
CA SER A 153 1.81 -15.14 -11.45
C SER A 153 0.95 -14.06 -10.82
N VAL A 154 0.41 -13.15 -11.63
CA VAL A 154 -0.39 -12.03 -11.14
C VAL A 154 -1.68 -11.87 -11.94
N THR A 155 -2.75 -11.49 -11.26
CA THR A 155 -3.99 -10.99 -11.86
C THR A 155 -4.26 -9.59 -11.30
N ARG A 156 -4.52 -8.62 -12.19
CA ARG A 156 -4.75 -7.22 -11.83
C ARG A 156 -6.24 -6.89 -11.90
N HIS A 157 -6.74 -6.22 -10.87
CA HIS A 157 -8.07 -5.61 -10.84
C HIS A 157 -7.95 -4.14 -10.47
N GLU A 158 -8.81 -3.30 -11.05
CA GLU A 158 -8.90 -1.89 -10.72
C GLU A 158 -10.37 -1.50 -10.58
N LYS A 159 -10.67 -0.66 -9.58
CA LYS A 159 -12.00 -0.09 -9.41
C LYS A 159 -11.92 1.27 -8.76
N ILE A 160 -12.94 2.09 -8.95
CA ILE A 160 -13.05 3.37 -8.27
C ILE A 160 -13.53 3.10 -6.83
N ALA A 161 -12.79 3.58 -5.84
CA ALA A 161 -13.22 3.49 -4.45
C ALA A 161 -14.27 4.58 -4.17
N ASN A 162 -15.53 4.33 -4.52
CA ASN A 162 -16.64 5.23 -4.24
C ASN A 162 -17.24 4.90 -2.87
N GLY A 163 -16.87 5.68 -1.84
CA GLY A 163 -17.33 5.50 -0.46
C GLY A 163 -18.82 5.84 -0.21
N LEU A 164 -19.65 5.96 -1.25
CA LEU A 164 -21.01 6.47 -1.11
C LEU A 164 -22.12 5.42 -1.05
N ILE A 165 -22.00 4.23 -1.65
CA ILE A 165 -23.05 3.20 -1.55
C ILE A 165 -22.44 1.81 -1.75
N GLY A 166 -22.50 0.95 -0.73
CA GLY A 166 -22.41 -0.51 -0.85
C GLY A 166 -21.04 -1.14 -1.17
N ASP A 167 -20.14 -0.47 -1.90
CA ASP A 167 -18.89 -1.09 -2.36
C ASP A 167 -17.72 -0.76 -1.42
N GLN A 168 -17.33 -1.74 -0.61
CA GLN A 168 -16.26 -1.61 0.38
C GLN A 168 -14.90 -1.58 -0.34
N GLY A 169 -14.25 -0.41 -0.36
CA GLY A 169 -12.89 -0.26 -0.87
C GLY A 169 -12.26 1.04 -0.40
N LEU A 170 -10.97 1.01 -0.13
CA LEU A 170 -10.17 2.20 0.12
C LEU A 170 -9.30 2.43 -1.12
N PRO A 171 -9.13 3.68 -1.57
CA PRO A 171 -8.17 3.95 -2.65
C PRO A 171 -6.77 3.59 -2.18
N GLY A 172 -5.99 2.97 -3.07
CA GLY A 172 -4.74 2.34 -2.68
C GLY A 172 -4.25 1.34 -3.70
N VAL A 173 -3.01 0.89 -3.50
CA VAL A 173 -2.39 -0.23 -4.21
C VAL A 173 -2.29 -1.40 -3.26
N PHE A 174 -2.97 -2.49 -3.56
CA PHE A 174 -3.06 -3.67 -2.69
C PHE A 174 -2.42 -4.86 -3.39
N VAL A 175 -1.49 -5.53 -2.73
CA VAL A 175 -0.88 -6.77 -3.19
C VAL A 175 -1.33 -7.88 -2.25
N LEU A 176 -2.22 -8.72 -2.76
CA LEU A 176 -2.74 -9.89 -2.07
C LEU A 176 -1.95 -11.09 -2.59
N TYR A 177 -1.23 -11.75 -1.70
CA TYR A 177 -0.38 -12.87 -2.08
C TYR A 177 -0.82 -14.14 -1.36
N GLU A 178 -0.74 -15.26 -2.07
CA GLU A 178 -1.02 -16.58 -1.53
C GLU A 178 -0.05 -17.61 -2.11
N LEU A 179 0.25 -18.66 -1.33
CA LEU A 179 1.18 -19.69 -1.77
C LEU A 179 0.44 -20.79 -2.52
N SER A 180 0.99 -21.16 -3.67
CA SER A 180 0.58 -22.35 -4.42
C SER A 180 0.96 -23.62 -3.63
N PRO A 181 0.09 -24.64 -3.60
CA PRO A 181 0.43 -25.94 -3.03
C PRO A 181 1.43 -26.73 -3.89
N MET A 182 1.74 -26.24 -5.11
CA MET A 182 2.67 -26.90 -6.04
C MET A 182 4.06 -26.24 -5.98
N MET A 183 5.10 -27.05 -6.20
CA MET A 183 6.48 -26.61 -6.30
C MET A 183 7.03 -26.91 -7.70
N VAL A 184 7.82 -25.99 -8.24
CA VAL A 184 8.56 -26.19 -9.50
C VAL A 184 10.03 -26.49 -9.20
N LYS A 185 10.58 -27.50 -9.87
CA LYS A 185 12.01 -27.83 -9.82
C LYS A 185 12.64 -27.58 -11.19
N LEU A 186 13.59 -26.65 -11.24
CA LEU A 186 14.34 -26.31 -12.45
C LEU A 186 15.77 -26.82 -12.30
N THR A 187 16.32 -27.38 -13.38
CA THR A 187 17.71 -27.85 -13.43
C THR A 187 18.38 -27.17 -14.60
N GLU A 188 19.43 -26.41 -14.33
CA GLU A 188 20.29 -25.84 -15.34
C GLU A 188 21.10 -26.96 -16.01
N LYS A 189 21.20 -26.92 -17.34
CA LYS A 189 21.99 -27.88 -18.13
C LYS A 189 22.84 -27.11 -19.14
N HIS A 190 24.10 -27.52 -19.31
CA HIS A 190 24.87 -27.08 -20.47
C HIS A 190 24.22 -27.62 -21.75
N ARG A 191 24.20 -26.77 -22.77
CA ARG A 191 23.79 -27.14 -24.12
C ARG A 191 24.95 -27.75 -24.88
#